data_AF-A0AAU3WG40-F1
#
_entry.id   AF-A0AAU3WG40-F1
#
_cell.length_a   1.000
_cell.length_b   1.000
_cell.length_c   1.000
_cell.angle_alpha   90.00
_cell.angle_beta   90.00
_cell.angle_gamma   90.00
#
_symmetry.space_group_name_H-M   'P 1'
#
loop_
_entity.id
_entity.type
_entity.pdbx_description
1 polymer ?
#
loop_
_entity_poly.entity_id
_entity_poly.type
_entity_poly.pdbx_seq_one_letter_code
_entity_poly.pdbx_strand_id
1 'polypeptide(L)'
;MVVPVFLGPGEGTGEILTSNAYSTLAKILGGLRAHDAETIEALADPRVRSGRSQRPGGEAETVGGEEQEQARADEDAGEAWVSQSAAGLLRFSEPRDAALLAQFVQLRVIDPENTYRRRGIAAASRWLRETGSDQLRVPYDYVTPQDRAGAFPLGVWLADQRKYYNSAMLEAARVQQLEALGMVWSHHDVAFEEGLAAARAWAAAHDGMLLPPANAVGEGGFPIGIWAKNMRAAARRTLQNAERRAAGERVSSTGELAPSRMEALEAIDPGWCPLGWDIAWQRRFRLARVAAGGPLPAAAGEVIVQGEDLGAWVHAPRLDWDDLLPAQQWLLESTLGLEPAAPEERPVKRTQDDKWALNIAAARQFHAREGHLTVPRKHVEDVDGTPVGLGSFISNTRRRAGKLSTERRADLSQLGMRW
;
A
#
# COMPACT_ATOMS: atom_id res chain seq x y z
N MET A 1 1.80 41.47 -39.18
CA MET A 1 3.04 40.87 -38.63
C MET A 1 3.53 39.80 -39.61
N VAL A 2 4.84 39.72 -39.86
CA VAL A 2 5.42 38.69 -40.75
C VAL A 2 6.12 37.65 -39.88
N VAL A 3 5.80 36.36 -40.09
CA VAL A 3 6.41 35.24 -39.35
C VAL A 3 7.25 34.43 -40.32
N PRO A 4 8.60 34.47 -40.22
CA PRO A 4 9.44 33.65 -41.08
C PRO A 4 9.35 32.18 -40.66
N VAL A 5 9.20 31.29 -41.65
CA VAL A 5 9.22 29.83 -41.47
C VAL A 5 10.37 29.29 -42.32
N PHE A 6 11.37 28.69 -41.66
CA PHE A 6 12.53 28.10 -42.32
C PHE A 6 12.37 26.57 -42.35
N LEU A 7 12.25 26.01 -43.55
CA LEU A 7 12.15 24.56 -43.76
C LEU A 7 13.54 23.94 -43.87
N GLY A 8 13.76 22.80 -43.22
CA GLY A 8 14.99 22.03 -43.30
C GLY A 8 15.16 21.27 -44.63
N PRO A 9 16.35 20.70 -44.89
CA PRO A 9 16.58 19.90 -46.09
C PRO A 9 15.64 18.69 -46.15
N GLY A 10 14.79 18.62 -47.18
CA GLY A 10 13.80 17.55 -47.35
C GLY A 10 12.43 17.80 -46.72
N GLU A 11 12.24 18.90 -45.98
CA GLU A 11 10.93 19.27 -45.44
C GLU A 11 10.05 19.94 -46.49
N GLY A 12 8.84 19.42 -46.63
CA GLY A 12 7.86 19.89 -47.58
C GLY A 12 6.94 20.95 -46.99
N THR A 13 6.41 21.78 -47.88
CA THR A 13 5.44 22.82 -47.51
C THR A 13 4.07 22.28 -47.08
N GLY A 14 3.79 21.01 -47.40
CA GLY A 14 2.63 20.24 -46.95
C GLY A 14 2.77 19.58 -45.56
N GLU A 15 3.92 19.70 -44.90
CA GLU A 15 4.19 19.04 -43.61
C GLU A 15 3.88 19.91 -42.38
N ILE A 16 2.94 20.86 -42.53
CA ILE A 16 2.62 21.87 -41.51
C ILE A 16 2.19 21.27 -40.16
N LEU A 17 1.56 20.10 -40.19
CA LEU A 17 1.04 19.40 -39.01
C LEU A 17 2.16 18.78 -38.16
N THR A 18 3.24 18.33 -38.78
CA THR A 18 4.27 17.50 -38.15
C THR A 18 5.62 18.20 -38.05
N SER A 19 5.92 19.16 -38.94
CA SER A 19 7.20 19.87 -38.94
C SER A 19 7.34 20.86 -37.79
N ASN A 20 8.55 20.90 -37.22
CA ASN A 20 8.92 21.82 -36.15
C ASN A 20 9.13 23.25 -36.65
N ALA A 21 9.31 23.45 -37.97
CA ALA A 21 9.44 24.77 -38.59
C ALA A 21 8.22 25.68 -38.32
N TYR A 22 7.04 25.08 -38.13
CA TYR A 22 5.77 25.79 -37.88
C TYR A 22 5.45 26.00 -36.39
N SER A 23 6.37 25.67 -35.48
CA SER A 23 6.17 25.84 -34.03
C SER A 23 6.04 27.30 -33.60
N THR A 24 6.82 28.20 -34.20
CA THR A 24 6.73 29.66 -33.97
C THR A 24 5.38 30.21 -34.38
N LEU A 25 4.83 29.71 -35.50
CA LEU A 25 3.50 30.08 -35.97
C LEU A 25 2.40 29.60 -35.01
N ALA A 26 2.49 28.37 -34.50
CA ALA A 26 1.54 27.84 -33.52
C ALA A 26 1.54 28.65 -32.21
N LYS A 27 2.71 29.05 -31.71
CA LYS A 27 2.85 29.89 -30.50
C LYS A 27 2.22 31.28 -30.68
N ILE A 28 2.44 31.90 -31.84
CA ILE A 28 1.87 33.21 -32.16
C ILE A 28 0.36 33.15 -32.26
N LEU A 29 -0.19 32.13 -32.93
CA LEU A 29 -1.63 31.93 -33.04
C LEU A 29 -2.27 31.59 -31.70
N GLY A 30 -1.58 30.82 -30.85
CA GLY A 30 -2.00 30.57 -29.47
C GLY A 30 -2.03 31.85 -28.62
N GLY A 31 -1.05 32.75 -28.79
CA GLY A 31 -1.04 34.06 -28.15
C GLY A 31 -2.16 34.97 -28.63
N LEU A 32 -2.44 35.00 -29.94
CA LEU A 32 -3.55 35.78 -30.51
C LEU A 32 -4.92 35.25 -30.04
N ARG A 33 -5.07 33.93 -29.89
CA ARG A 33 -6.28 33.29 -29.37
C ARG A 33 -6.63 33.76 -27.96
N ALA A 34 -5.63 34.08 -27.14
CA ALA A 34 -5.86 34.58 -25.78
C ALA A 34 -6.53 35.97 -25.76
N HIS A 35 -6.43 36.72 -26.86
CA HIS A 35 -7.04 38.05 -27.01
C HIS A 35 -8.31 38.01 -27.86
N ASP A 36 -8.38 37.11 -28.85
CA ASP A 36 -9.53 36.92 -29.73
C ASP A 36 -9.68 35.44 -30.07
N ALA A 37 -10.38 34.72 -29.18
CA ALA A 37 -10.59 33.29 -29.31
C ALA A 37 -11.52 32.94 -30.48
N GLU A 38 -12.54 33.76 -30.71
CA GLU A 38 -13.56 33.53 -31.74
C GLU A 38 -12.95 33.59 -33.14
N THR A 39 -12.10 34.58 -33.42
CA THR A 39 -11.44 34.70 -34.72
C THR A 39 -10.43 33.58 -34.96
N ILE A 40 -9.71 33.12 -33.94
CA ILE A 40 -8.76 32.00 -34.08
C ILE A 40 -9.48 30.64 -34.18
N GLU A 41 -10.62 30.47 -33.53
CA GLU A 41 -11.46 29.28 -33.69
C GLU A 41 -12.12 29.24 -35.06
N ALA A 42 -12.52 30.39 -35.62
CA ALA A 42 -13.01 30.47 -37.00
C ALA A 42 -11.96 30.06 -38.05
N LEU A 43 -10.65 30.19 -37.76
CA LEU A 43 -9.58 29.67 -38.62
C LEU A 43 -9.49 28.14 -38.65
N ALA A 44 -10.12 27.46 -37.70
CA ALA A 44 -10.23 26.00 -37.68
C ALA A 44 -11.43 25.49 -38.53
N ASP A 45 -12.22 26.38 -39.15
CA ASP A 45 -13.29 26.01 -40.09
C ASP A 45 -12.82 26.16 -41.56
N PRO A 46 -12.64 25.04 -42.30
CA PRO A 46 -12.23 25.06 -43.71
C PRO A 46 -13.21 25.80 -44.64
N ARG A 47 -14.50 25.88 -44.27
CA ARG A 47 -15.57 26.46 -45.11
C ARG A 47 -15.44 27.96 -45.22
N VAL A 48 -14.95 28.60 -44.15
CA VAL A 48 -14.75 30.06 -44.04
C VAL A 48 -13.76 30.59 -45.10
N ARG A 49 -12.87 29.75 -45.63
CA ARG A 49 -11.90 30.13 -46.67
C ARG A 49 -12.26 29.70 -48.10
N SER A 50 -13.21 28.79 -48.26
CA SER A 50 -13.56 28.20 -49.57
C SER A 50 -14.45 29.09 -50.46
N GLY A 51 -14.91 30.23 -49.94
CA GLY A 51 -15.81 31.16 -50.63
C GLY A 51 -15.14 32.07 -51.68
N ARG A 52 -14.39 31.52 -52.64
CA ARG A 52 -14.18 32.13 -53.98
C ARG A 52 -13.32 31.23 -54.89
N SER A 53 -13.97 30.58 -55.86
CA SER A 53 -13.54 30.43 -57.27
C SER A 53 -14.03 29.11 -57.88
N GLN A 54 -15.30 29.08 -58.30
CA GLN A 54 -15.69 28.35 -59.51
C GLN A 54 -16.33 29.36 -60.47
N ARG A 55 -15.64 29.60 -61.60
CA ARG A 55 -16.20 30.26 -62.79
C ARG A 55 -17.09 29.27 -63.53
N PRO A 56 -18.15 29.77 -64.20
CA PRO A 56 -18.50 29.28 -65.52
C PRO A 56 -18.32 30.38 -66.57
N GLY A 57 -17.89 30.00 -67.77
CA GLY A 57 -17.65 30.89 -68.89
C GLY A 57 -18.91 31.40 -69.59
N GLY A 58 -18.73 32.43 -70.41
CA GLY A 58 -19.73 33.02 -71.30
C GLY A 58 -19.26 34.39 -71.76
N GLU A 59 -19.28 34.61 -73.07
CA GLU A 59 -18.69 35.71 -73.84
C GLU A 59 -19.45 37.05 -73.72
N ALA A 60 -18.89 38.10 -74.35
CA ALA A 60 -19.45 39.43 -74.63
C ALA A 60 -19.58 40.36 -73.41
N GLU A 61 -19.52 41.69 -73.47
CA GLU A 61 -18.98 42.74 -74.35
C GLU A 61 -19.22 44.05 -73.55
N THR A 62 -18.39 45.07 -73.75
CA THR A 62 -18.70 46.52 -73.71
C THR A 62 -19.46 47.20 -72.53
N VAL A 63 -18.74 48.19 -71.96
CA VAL A 63 -19.13 49.61 -71.77
C VAL A 63 -20.12 50.01 -70.64
N GLY A 64 -19.59 50.87 -69.75
CA GLY A 64 -20.19 52.17 -69.40
C GLY A 64 -21.03 52.26 -68.12
N GLY A 65 -20.84 53.36 -67.37
CA GLY A 65 -21.84 53.87 -66.43
C GLY A 65 -21.29 54.32 -65.08
N GLU A 66 -21.38 55.62 -64.83
CA GLU A 66 -20.96 56.36 -63.63
C GLU A 66 -22.05 56.38 -62.53
N GLU A 67 -21.74 57.10 -61.43
CA GLU A 67 -22.59 57.67 -60.36
C GLU A 67 -22.75 56.81 -59.08
N GLN A 68 -22.18 57.20 -57.93
CA GLN A 68 -22.65 58.18 -56.91
C GLN A 68 -24.02 57.74 -56.32
N GLU A 69 -24.31 57.61 -55.01
CA GLU A 69 -23.98 58.44 -53.84
C GLU A 69 -24.43 57.75 -52.51
N GLN A 70 -23.67 57.98 -51.43
CA GLN A 70 -24.07 58.25 -50.02
C GLN A 70 -25.06 57.41 -49.16
N ALA A 71 -24.48 56.78 -48.11
CA ALA A 71 -24.58 57.09 -46.66
C ALA A 71 -25.80 56.73 -45.75
N ARG A 72 -25.44 56.06 -44.61
CA ARG A 72 -26.06 55.96 -43.24
C ARG A 72 -27.18 54.90 -43.01
N ALA A 73 -26.94 53.81 -42.25
CA ALA A 73 -26.90 53.64 -40.76
C ALA A 73 -28.30 53.78 -40.12
N ASP A 74 -28.89 52.88 -39.32
CA ASP A 74 -28.41 51.80 -38.42
C ASP A 74 -29.53 50.77 -38.08
N GLU A 75 -29.10 49.55 -37.69
CA GLU A 75 -29.60 48.61 -36.65
C GLU A 75 -31.04 47.99 -36.70
N ASP A 76 -31.16 46.67 -36.93
CA ASP A 76 -31.18 45.66 -35.84
C ASP A 76 -31.24 44.18 -36.35
N ALA A 77 -30.51 43.32 -35.63
CA ALA A 77 -30.64 41.88 -35.43
C ALA A 77 -30.51 40.87 -36.61
N GLY A 78 -29.29 40.36 -36.75
CA GLY A 78 -29.06 38.97 -36.34
C GLY A 78 -29.02 37.89 -37.42
N GLU A 79 -27.96 37.87 -38.24
CA GLU A 79 -27.27 36.65 -38.71
C GLU A 79 -26.17 37.02 -39.72
N ALA A 80 -25.02 36.35 -39.63
CA ALA A 80 -23.96 36.28 -40.65
C ALA A 80 -23.02 37.50 -40.83
N TRP A 81 -22.13 37.80 -39.87
CA TRP A 81 -20.95 38.67 -40.13
C TRP A 81 -19.62 38.24 -39.49
N VAL A 82 -19.45 36.98 -39.06
CA VAL A 82 -18.13 36.47 -38.63
C VAL A 82 -17.24 36.07 -39.83
N SER A 83 -17.79 35.99 -41.05
CA SER A 83 -17.13 35.32 -42.19
C SER A 83 -16.13 36.16 -42.99
N GLN A 84 -15.86 37.43 -42.64
CA GLN A 84 -14.87 38.25 -43.36
C GLN A 84 -13.57 38.52 -42.58
N SER A 85 -13.61 38.52 -41.24
CA SER A 85 -12.44 38.85 -40.39
C SER A 85 -11.42 37.71 -40.33
N ALA A 86 -11.86 36.44 -40.27
CA ALA A 86 -10.98 35.28 -40.16
C ALA A 86 -10.21 34.96 -41.45
N ALA A 87 -10.83 35.14 -42.63
CA ALA A 87 -10.24 34.75 -43.91
C ALA A 87 -8.94 35.51 -44.27
N GLY A 88 -8.73 36.69 -43.67
CA GLY A 88 -7.56 37.56 -43.89
C GLY A 88 -6.44 37.46 -42.86
N LEU A 89 -6.63 36.75 -41.74
CA LEU A 89 -5.73 36.80 -40.59
C LEU A 89 -4.36 36.12 -40.83
N LEU A 90 -4.34 35.09 -41.68
CA LEU A 90 -3.13 34.35 -42.06
C LEU A 90 -2.95 34.41 -43.58
N ARG A 91 -1.76 34.82 -44.04
CA ARG A 91 -1.33 34.73 -45.44
C ARG A 91 0.02 34.02 -45.50
N PHE A 92 0.14 33.07 -46.43
CA PHE A 92 1.38 32.37 -46.73
C PHE A 92 1.91 32.87 -48.09
N SER A 93 3.23 32.87 -48.26
CA SER A 93 3.88 33.23 -49.53
C SER A 93 3.55 32.25 -50.65
N GLU A 94 3.24 31.01 -50.31
CA GLU A 94 2.78 29.96 -51.21
C GLU A 94 1.36 29.53 -50.83
N PRO A 95 0.55 29.07 -51.80
CA PRO A 95 -0.75 28.47 -51.51
C PRO A 95 -0.61 27.30 -50.52
N ARG A 96 -1.52 27.24 -49.56
CA ARG A 96 -1.62 26.16 -48.57
C ARG A 96 -3.04 25.64 -48.59
N ASP A 97 -3.17 24.32 -48.47
CA ASP A 97 -4.46 23.68 -48.34
C ASP A 97 -5.19 24.22 -47.09
N ALA A 98 -6.40 24.74 -47.29
CA ALA A 98 -7.23 25.29 -46.24
C ALA A 98 -7.63 24.22 -45.21
N ALA A 99 -7.81 22.97 -45.64
CA ALA A 99 -8.15 21.87 -44.74
C ALA A 99 -6.97 21.48 -43.84
N LEU A 100 -5.76 21.41 -44.41
CA LEU A 100 -4.51 21.12 -43.69
C LEU A 100 -4.19 22.22 -42.66
N LEU A 101 -4.46 23.48 -43.00
CA LEU A 101 -4.32 24.63 -42.10
C LEU A 101 -5.35 24.61 -40.96
N ALA A 102 -6.61 24.31 -41.25
CA ALA A 102 -7.64 24.17 -40.24
C ALA A 102 -7.27 23.05 -39.24
N GLN A 103 -6.77 21.91 -39.73
CA GLN A 103 -6.27 20.83 -38.89
C GLN A 103 -5.06 21.24 -38.06
N PHE A 104 -4.15 22.05 -38.61
CA PHE A 104 -3.01 22.60 -37.87
C PHE A 104 -3.45 23.51 -36.73
N VAL A 105 -4.41 24.39 -36.98
CA VAL A 105 -4.97 25.25 -35.94
C VAL A 105 -5.65 24.38 -34.88
N GLN A 106 -6.55 23.47 -35.28
CA GLN A 106 -7.25 22.59 -34.36
C GLN A 106 -6.31 21.75 -33.48
N LEU A 107 -5.31 21.11 -34.08
CA LEU A 107 -4.45 20.17 -33.38
C LEU A 107 -3.29 20.84 -32.66
N ARG A 108 -2.69 21.92 -33.19
CA ARG A 108 -1.49 22.52 -32.59
C ARG A 108 -1.74 23.83 -31.85
N VAL A 109 -2.87 24.50 -32.13
CA VAL A 109 -3.22 25.79 -31.54
C VAL A 109 -4.41 25.68 -30.58
N ILE A 110 -5.39 24.82 -30.90
CA ILE A 110 -6.59 24.64 -30.09
C ILE A 110 -6.42 23.51 -29.06
N ASP A 111 -6.02 22.29 -29.47
CA ASP A 111 -5.89 21.18 -28.50
C ASP A 111 -5.07 19.92 -28.93
N PRO A 112 -3.75 19.84 -28.69
CA PRO A 112 -2.95 18.62 -28.94
C PRO A 112 -2.78 17.66 -27.75
N GLU A 113 -2.61 18.18 -26.53
CA GLU A 113 -2.29 17.40 -25.31
C GLU A 113 -3.42 17.51 -24.25
N ASN A 114 -4.24 18.55 -24.37
CA ASN A 114 -5.33 18.86 -23.47
C ASN A 114 -6.55 17.95 -23.71
N THR A 115 -6.74 17.36 -24.89
CA THR A 115 -7.90 16.50 -25.20
C THR A 115 -7.77 15.12 -24.56
N TYR A 116 -6.61 14.48 -24.68
CA TYR A 116 -6.36 13.18 -24.04
C TYR A 116 -6.40 13.30 -22.51
N ARG A 117 -5.87 14.41 -21.97
CA ARG A 117 -5.99 14.78 -20.56
C ARG A 117 -7.44 15.00 -20.14
N ARG A 118 -8.21 15.80 -20.88
CA ARG A 118 -9.64 16.05 -20.59
C ARG A 118 -10.46 14.76 -20.62
N ARG A 119 -10.19 13.86 -21.57
CA ARG A 119 -10.80 12.53 -21.61
C ARG A 119 -10.43 11.68 -20.39
N GLY A 120 -9.17 11.71 -19.95
CA GLY A 120 -8.75 11.05 -18.72
C GLY A 120 -9.43 11.56 -17.46
N ILE A 121 -9.52 12.89 -17.29
CA ILE A 121 -10.22 13.53 -16.17
C ILE A 121 -11.72 13.23 -16.19
N ALA A 122 -12.36 13.30 -17.37
CA ALA A 122 -13.77 12.97 -17.53
C ALA A 122 -14.06 11.49 -17.23
N ALA A 123 -13.19 10.58 -17.70
CA ALA A 123 -13.26 9.15 -17.43
C ALA A 123 -13.07 8.84 -15.94
N ALA A 124 -12.10 9.47 -15.28
CA ALA A 124 -11.87 9.36 -13.84
C ALA A 124 -13.09 9.82 -13.03
N SER A 125 -13.60 11.01 -13.35
CA SER A 125 -14.79 11.58 -12.70
C SER A 125 -16.04 10.71 -12.89
N ARG A 126 -16.19 10.12 -14.09
CA ARG A 126 -17.28 9.19 -14.40
C ARG A 126 -17.15 7.91 -13.57
N TRP A 127 -15.96 7.33 -13.52
CA TRP A 127 -15.70 6.11 -12.75
C TRP A 127 -16.06 6.30 -11.28
N LEU A 128 -15.64 7.41 -10.66
CA LEU A 128 -15.97 7.71 -9.24
C LEU A 128 -17.49 7.79 -9.02
N ARG A 129 -18.22 8.46 -9.92
CA ARG A 129 -19.69 8.54 -9.83
C ARG A 129 -20.37 7.18 -10.00
N GLU A 130 -19.89 6.35 -10.91
CA GLU A 130 -20.48 5.04 -11.22
C GLU A 130 -20.19 4.01 -10.12
N THR A 131 -19.01 4.06 -9.51
CA THR A 131 -18.62 3.13 -8.44
C THR A 131 -18.98 3.62 -7.04
N GLY A 132 -19.27 4.92 -6.88
CA GLY A 132 -19.43 5.56 -5.58
C GLY A 132 -18.15 5.58 -4.74
N SER A 133 -16.99 5.42 -5.38
CA SER A 133 -15.70 5.42 -4.71
C SER A 133 -15.16 6.84 -4.53
N ASP A 134 -14.51 7.10 -3.39
CA ASP A 134 -13.84 8.38 -3.10
C ASP A 134 -12.39 8.44 -3.64
N GLN A 135 -11.86 7.32 -4.13
CA GLN A 135 -10.47 7.18 -4.58
C GLN A 135 -10.37 6.43 -5.91
N LEU A 136 -9.45 6.85 -6.79
CA LEU A 136 -9.20 6.26 -8.11
C LEU A 136 -8.40 4.94 -8.03
N ARG A 137 -8.99 3.92 -7.39
CA ARG A 137 -8.47 2.53 -7.35
C ARG A 137 -8.91 1.72 -8.58
N VAL A 138 -8.65 2.29 -9.75
CA VAL A 138 -9.04 1.73 -11.04
C VAL A 138 -8.08 0.58 -11.43
N PRO A 139 -8.59 -0.63 -11.80
CA PRO A 139 -7.77 -1.71 -12.35
C PRO A 139 -6.99 -1.28 -13.59
N TYR A 140 -5.78 -1.82 -13.78
CA TYR A 140 -4.89 -1.40 -14.89
C TYR A 140 -5.50 -1.62 -16.27
N ASP A 141 -6.24 -2.72 -16.44
CA ASP A 141 -6.92 -3.15 -17.65
C ASP A 141 -8.30 -2.51 -17.83
N TYR A 142 -8.75 -1.67 -16.89
CA TYR A 142 -10.05 -1.02 -16.99
C TYR A 142 -10.08 -0.01 -18.14
N VAL A 143 -11.06 -0.21 -19.02
CA VAL A 143 -11.39 0.67 -20.14
C VAL A 143 -12.83 1.14 -19.95
N THR A 144 -13.08 2.43 -20.13
CA THR A 144 -14.45 2.96 -20.03
C THR A 144 -15.36 2.30 -21.07
N PRO A 145 -16.65 2.07 -20.75
CA PRO A 145 -17.61 1.61 -21.74
C PRO A 145 -17.63 2.51 -22.97
N GLN A 146 -17.77 1.92 -24.16
CA GLN A 146 -17.80 2.63 -25.44
C GLN A 146 -18.96 3.64 -25.46
N ASP A 147 -18.66 4.90 -25.73
CA ASP A 147 -19.64 5.98 -25.90
C ASP A 147 -19.34 6.79 -27.19
N ARG A 148 -20.01 7.93 -27.38
CA ARG A 148 -19.78 8.81 -28.54
C ARG A 148 -18.36 9.36 -28.63
N ALA A 149 -17.62 9.43 -27.52
CA ALA A 149 -16.22 9.84 -27.48
C ALA A 149 -15.24 8.64 -27.60
N GLY A 150 -15.76 7.42 -27.65
CA GLY A 150 -15.01 6.17 -27.73
C GLY A 150 -14.46 5.69 -26.38
N ALA A 151 -14.19 4.40 -26.30
CA ALA A 151 -13.53 3.78 -25.14
C ALA A 151 -12.22 4.50 -24.78
N PHE A 152 -11.97 4.63 -23.48
CA PHE A 152 -10.79 5.27 -22.92
C PHE A 152 -10.10 4.33 -21.93
N PRO A 153 -8.80 4.04 -22.10
CA PRO A 153 -8.05 3.14 -21.22
C PRO A 153 -7.67 3.84 -19.91
N LEU A 154 -8.65 4.06 -19.04
CA LEU A 154 -8.47 4.82 -17.82
C LEU A 154 -7.43 4.18 -16.87
N GLY A 155 -7.39 2.84 -16.78
CA GLY A 155 -6.40 2.14 -15.96
C GLY A 155 -4.96 2.42 -16.39
N VAL A 156 -4.69 2.33 -17.69
CA VAL A 156 -3.39 2.65 -18.29
C VAL A 156 -3.06 4.13 -18.13
N TRP A 157 -4.02 5.01 -18.39
CA TRP A 157 -3.82 6.46 -18.25
C TRP A 157 -3.42 6.86 -16.82
N LEU A 158 -4.07 6.30 -15.81
CA LEU A 158 -3.73 6.53 -14.40
C LEU A 158 -2.35 5.94 -14.05
N ALA A 159 -1.99 4.78 -14.61
CA ALA A 159 -0.65 4.22 -14.44
C ALA A 159 0.43 5.14 -15.04
N ASP A 160 0.18 5.75 -16.19
CA ASP A 160 1.07 6.76 -16.78
C ASP A 160 1.17 8.00 -15.87
N GLN A 161 0.06 8.46 -15.28
CA GLN A 161 0.11 9.58 -14.32
C GLN A 161 1.02 9.25 -13.13
N ARG A 162 0.92 8.05 -12.56
CA ARG A 162 1.80 7.59 -11.46
C ARG A 162 3.26 7.55 -11.89
N LYS A 163 3.54 7.09 -13.11
CA LYS A 163 4.90 7.07 -13.66
C LYS A 163 5.48 8.48 -13.77
N TYR A 164 4.73 9.43 -14.32
CA TYR A 164 5.17 10.83 -14.44
C TYR A 164 5.31 11.53 -13.10
N TYR A 165 4.44 11.23 -12.13
CA TYR A 165 4.56 11.71 -10.75
C TYR A 165 5.85 11.22 -10.09
N ASN A 166 6.11 9.91 -10.15
CA ASN A 166 7.29 9.29 -9.56
C ASN A 166 8.60 9.74 -10.23
N SER A 167 8.55 10.18 -11.49
CA SER A 167 9.70 10.76 -12.19
C SER A 167 9.80 12.28 -12.04
N ALA A 168 8.98 12.91 -11.18
CA ALA A 168 8.90 14.37 -11.00
C ALA A 168 8.68 15.16 -12.30
N MET A 169 8.01 14.56 -13.28
CA MET A 169 7.68 15.17 -14.58
C MET A 169 6.25 15.73 -14.62
N LEU A 170 5.47 15.54 -13.56
CA LEU A 170 4.11 16.06 -13.44
C LEU A 170 4.12 17.47 -12.83
N GLU A 171 3.49 18.43 -13.50
CA GLU A 171 3.35 19.80 -12.99
C GLU A 171 2.52 19.83 -11.69
N ALA A 172 2.89 20.69 -10.75
CA ALA A 172 2.24 20.77 -9.42
C ALA A 172 0.72 21.01 -9.50
N ALA A 173 0.26 21.88 -10.41
CA ALA A 173 -1.17 22.12 -10.62
C ALA A 173 -1.91 20.85 -11.09
N ARG A 174 -1.23 20.00 -11.87
CA ARG A 174 -1.77 18.72 -12.35
C ARG A 174 -1.82 17.67 -11.26
N VAL A 175 -0.82 17.64 -10.38
CA VAL A 175 -0.84 16.82 -9.15
C VAL A 175 -2.06 17.17 -8.32
N GLN A 176 -2.24 18.46 -7.99
CA GLN A 176 -3.38 18.94 -7.19
C GLN A 176 -4.74 18.61 -7.83
N GLN A 177 -4.86 18.77 -9.15
CA GLN A 177 -6.10 18.43 -9.86
C GLN A 177 -6.45 16.93 -9.75
N LEU A 178 -5.44 16.06 -9.86
CA LEU A 178 -5.64 14.61 -9.74
C LEU A 178 -5.91 14.20 -8.28
N GLU A 179 -5.23 14.83 -7.32
CA GLU A 179 -5.49 14.63 -5.88
C GLU A 179 -6.92 15.02 -5.49
N ALA A 180 -7.45 16.12 -6.04
CA ALA A 180 -8.84 16.51 -5.85
C ALA A 180 -9.85 15.50 -6.41
N LEU A 181 -9.42 14.65 -7.35
CA LEU A 181 -10.21 13.51 -7.87
C LEU A 181 -9.91 12.20 -7.12
N GLY A 182 -9.21 12.24 -5.99
CA GLY A 182 -8.89 11.04 -5.21
C GLY A 182 -7.81 10.17 -5.84
N MET A 183 -6.85 10.76 -6.57
CA MET A 183 -5.74 10.02 -7.18
C MET A 183 -4.90 9.28 -6.13
N VAL A 184 -4.75 7.97 -6.32
CA VAL A 184 -3.85 7.13 -5.51
C VAL A 184 -2.53 6.99 -6.26
N TRP A 185 -1.52 7.74 -5.83
CA TRP A 185 -0.17 7.69 -6.41
C TRP A 185 0.55 6.36 -6.14
N SER A 186 0.31 5.79 -4.96
CA SER A 186 0.93 4.56 -4.49
C SER A 186 -0.02 3.80 -3.56
N HIS A 187 -0.47 2.62 -3.99
CA HIS A 187 -1.32 1.75 -3.18
C HIS A 187 -0.62 1.32 -1.87
N HIS A 188 0.72 1.23 -1.89
CA HIS A 188 1.52 0.89 -0.72
C HIS A 188 1.62 2.03 0.29
N ASP A 189 1.58 3.29 -0.16
CA ASP A 189 1.54 4.44 0.74
C ASP A 189 0.16 4.54 1.39
N VAL A 190 -0.91 4.42 0.61
CA VAL A 190 -2.26 4.45 1.18
C VAL A 190 -2.50 3.29 2.16
N ALA A 191 -2.09 2.07 1.82
CA ALA A 191 -2.19 0.93 2.74
C ALA A 191 -1.32 1.09 4.01
N PHE A 192 -0.21 1.82 3.91
CA PHE A 192 0.60 2.15 5.07
C PHE A 192 -0.09 3.20 5.94
N GLU A 193 -0.62 4.28 5.36
CA GLU A 193 -1.34 5.33 6.08
C GLU A 193 -2.60 4.80 6.76
N GLU A 194 -3.39 3.95 6.09
CA GLU A 194 -4.54 3.25 6.68
C GLU A 194 -4.10 2.41 7.90
N GLY A 195 -3.01 1.65 7.75
CA GLY A 195 -2.45 0.87 8.85
C GLY A 195 -1.85 1.70 9.97
N LEU A 196 -1.26 2.86 9.65
CA LEU A 196 -0.72 3.81 10.61
C LEU A 196 -1.85 4.46 11.42
N ALA A 197 -2.96 4.83 10.78
CA ALA A 197 -4.16 5.31 11.45
C ALA A 197 -4.74 4.24 12.39
N ALA A 198 -4.86 2.99 11.93
CA ALA A 198 -5.29 1.87 12.76
C ALA A 198 -4.32 1.60 13.93
N ALA A 199 -3.01 1.77 13.72
CA ALA A 199 -1.99 1.66 14.76
C ALA A 199 -2.10 2.75 15.83
N ARG A 200 -2.37 4.00 15.42
CA ARG A 200 -2.63 5.11 16.36
C ARG A 200 -3.88 4.85 17.19
N ALA A 201 -4.98 4.43 16.54
CA ALA A 201 -6.22 4.08 17.23
C ALA A 201 -6.01 2.91 18.21
N TRP A 202 -5.29 1.87 17.78
CA TRP A 202 -4.94 0.75 18.65
C TRP A 202 -4.13 1.20 19.86
N ALA A 203 -3.05 1.97 19.66
CA ALA A 203 -2.20 2.43 20.75
C ALA A 203 -2.98 3.33 21.72
N ALA A 204 -3.83 4.23 21.22
CA ALA A 204 -4.68 5.08 22.05
C ALA A 204 -5.64 4.26 22.94
N ALA A 205 -6.15 3.12 22.45
CA ALA A 205 -7.02 2.22 23.21
C ALA A 205 -6.26 1.29 24.20
N HIS A 206 -4.93 1.24 24.14
CA HIS A 206 -4.11 0.28 24.91
C HIS A 206 -2.89 0.95 25.55
N ASP A 207 -3.09 2.09 26.22
CA ASP A 207 -2.07 2.77 27.02
C ASP A 207 -0.80 3.17 26.23
N GLY A 208 -0.98 3.57 24.97
CA GLY A 208 0.10 3.93 24.05
C GLY A 208 0.87 2.72 23.51
N MET A 209 0.40 1.49 23.73
CA MET A 209 1.10 0.28 23.32
C MET A 209 0.73 -0.17 21.91
N LEU A 210 1.72 -0.23 21.01
CA LEU A 210 1.59 -0.85 19.69
C LEU A 210 2.11 -2.29 19.69
N LEU A 211 1.58 -3.11 20.61
CA LEU A 211 1.88 -4.56 20.72
C LEU A 211 0.60 -5.40 20.60
N PRO A 212 -0.15 -5.31 19.49
CA PRO A 212 -1.31 -6.16 19.27
C PRO A 212 -0.92 -7.66 19.21
N PRO A 213 -1.73 -8.57 19.76
CA PRO A 213 -1.70 -9.99 19.42
C PRO A 213 -1.74 -10.23 17.91
N ALA A 214 -1.19 -11.35 17.44
CA ALA A 214 -1.13 -11.65 16.01
C ALA A 214 -2.52 -11.76 15.34
N ASN A 215 -3.53 -12.20 16.09
CA ASN A 215 -4.93 -12.32 15.64
C ASN A 215 -5.78 -11.08 15.97
N ALA A 216 -5.18 -9.99 16.46
CA ALA A 216 -5.92 -8.79 16.82
C ALA A 216 -6.50 -8.09 15.58
N VAL A 217 -7.73 -7.63 15.73
CA VAL A 217 -8.49 -6.87 14.74
C VAL A 217 -8.83 -5.52 15.36
N GLY A 218 -8.46 -4.45 14.66
CA GLY A 218 -8.75 -3.07 15.07
C GLY A 218 -10.11 -2.60 14.55
N GLU A 219 -10.33 -1.29 14.66
CA GLU A 219 -11.55 -0.65 14.16
C GLU A 219 -11.77 -0.93 12.66
N GLY A 220 -13.04 -1.03 12.24
CA GLY A 220 -13.39 -1.33 10.85
C GLY A 220 -12.98 -2.71 10.36
N GLY A 221 -12.59 -3.63 11.24
CA GLY A 221 -12.15 -4.98 10.85
C GLY A 221 -10.70 -5.03 10.36
N PHE A 222 -9.91 -3.97 10.58
CA PHE A 222 -8.53 -3.91 10.12
C PHE A 222 -7.65 -4.95 10.85
N PRO A 223 -6.90 -5.82 10.16
CA PRO A 223 -6.09 -6.88 10.78
C PRO A 223 -4.78 -6.34 11.38
N ILE A 224 -4.89 -5.51 12.42
CA ILE A 224 -3.79 -4.76 13.03
C ILE A 224 -2.66 -5.67 13.57
N GLY A 225 -3.00 -6.85 14.08
CA GLY A 225 -2.00 -7.83 14.55
C GLY A 225 -1.06 -8.30 13.45
N ILE A 226 -1.63 -8.67 12.30
CA ILE A 226 -0.87 -9.12 11.12
C ILE A 226 -0.09 -7.95 10.53
N TRP A 227 -0.72 -6.78 10.42
CA TRP A 227 -0.06 -5.58 9.89
C TRP A 227 1.16 -5.17 10.73
N ALA A 228 1.02 -5.08 12.07
CA ALA A 228 2.13 -4.76 12.96
C ALA A 228 3.25 -5.81 12.91
N LYS A 229 2.91 -7.11 12.80
CA LYS A 229 3.88 -8.18 12.57
C LYS A 229 4.69 -7.95 11.29
N ASN A 230 4.03 -7.57 10.20
CA ASN A 230 4.68 -7.31 8.91
C ASN A 230 5.58 -6.06 8.99
N MET A 231 5.14 -4.99 9.65
CA MET A 231 5.95 -3.79 9.87
C MET A 231 7.23 -4.11 10.65
N ARG A 232 7.14 -4.93 11.71
CA ARG A 232 8.32 -5.35 12.49
C ARG A 232 9.28 -6.21 11.68
N ALA A 233 8.75 -7.09 10.83
CA ALA A 233 9.57 -7.89 9.93
C ALA A 233 10.31 -7.01 8.91
N ALA A 234 9.66 -5.98 8.37
CA ALA A 234 10.27 -5.01 7.48
C ALA A 234 11.35 -4.17 8.20
N ALA A 235 11.08 -3.69 9.42
CA ALA A 235 12.06 -2.95 10.22
C ALA A 235 13.30 -3.78 10.56
N ARG A 236 13.13 -5.02 11.01
CA ARG A 236 14.26 -5.94 11.26
C ARG A 236 15.07 -6.21 10.00
N ARG A 237 14.41 -6.35 8.84
CA ARG A 237 15.09 -6.49 7.55
C ARG A 237 15.89 -5.23 7.21
N THR A 238 15.35 -4.04 7.45
CA THR A 238 16.09 -2.77 7.25
C THR A 238 17.40 -2.77 8.04
N LEU A 239 17.36 -3.14 9.32
CA LEU A 239 18.54 -3.19 10.18
C LEU A 239 19.54 -4.25 9.71
N GLN A 240 19.08 -5.48 9.44
CA GLN A 240 19.93 -6.56 8.96
C GLN A 240 20.60 -6.21 7.62
N ASN A 241 19.86 -5.61 6.70
CA ASN A 241 20.41 -5.19 5.41
C ASN A 241 21.40 -4.03 5.57
N ALA A 242 21.20 -3.13 6.54
CA ALA A 242 22.16 -2.08 6.85
C ALA A 242 23.49 -2.67 7.36
N GLU A 243 23.45 -3.67 8.25
CA GLU A 243 24.64 -4.38 8.72
C GLU A 243 25.39 -5.09 7.57
N ARG A 244 24.65 -5.79 6.70
CA ARG A 244 25.23 -6.46 5.52
C ARG A 244 25.85 -5.48 4.53
N ARG A 245 25.20 -4.33 4.30
CA ARG A 245 25.76 -3.24 3.48
C ARG A 245 27.03 -2.67 4.11
N ALA A 246 27.06 -2.48 5.43
CA ALA A 246 28.27 -2.06 6.15
C ALA A 246 29.40 -3.11 6.05
N ALA A 247 29.07 -4.39 5.95
CA ALA A 247 30.02 -5.48 5.68
C ALA A 247 30.44 -5.59 4.19
N GLY A 248 29.96 -4.70 3.31
CA GLY A 248 30.34 -4.65 1.89
C GLY A 248 29.48 -5.52 0.96
N GLU A 249 28.41 -6.15 1.45
CA GLU A 249 27.50 -6.92 0.61
C GLU A 249 26.56 -6.03 -0.22
N ARG A 250 26.33 -6.40 -1.48
CA ARG A 250 25.29 -5.78 -2.31
C ARG A 250 23.95 -6.45 -2.04
N VAL A 251 23.07 -5.78 -1.30
CA VAL A 251 21.75 -6.28 -0.91
C VAL A 251 20.65 -5.39 -1.49
N SER A 252 19.56 -5.99 -1.97
CA SER A 252 18.37 -5.26 -2.42
C SER A 252 17.61 -4.66 -1.24
N SER A 253 17.03 -3.47 -1.44
CA SER A 253 16.14 -2.81 -0.47
C SER A 253 14.71 -3.36 -0.46
N THR A 254 14.43 -4.40 -1.25
CA THR A 254 13.10 -5.01 -1.33
C THR A 254 12.61 -5.48 0.05
N GLY A 255 11.44 -4.97 0.46
CA GLY A 255 10.81 -5.33 1.74
C GLY A 255 11.45 -4.67 2.97
N GLU A 256 12.35 -3.71 2.78
CA GLU A 256 12.77 -2.79 3.85
C GLU A 256 11.65 -1.79 4.16
N LEU A 257 11.59 -1.36 5.42
CA LEU A 257 10.75 -0.25 5.84
C LEU A 257 11.51 1.07 5.65
N ALA A 258 10.89 2.04 4.98
CA ALA A 258 11.46 3.36 4.77
C ALA A 258 11.71 4.09 6.11
N PRO A 259 12.76 4.93 6.23
CA PRO A 259 13.09 5.63 7.47
C PRO A 259 11.94 6.47 8.04
N SER A 260 11.24 7.25 7.20
CA SER A 260 10.08 8.05 7.62
C SER A 260 8.93 7.22 8.19
N ARG A 261 8.73 6.00 7.66
CA ARG A 261 7.72 5.06 8.16
C ARG A 261 8.13 4.44 9.50
N MET A 262 9.43 4.23 9.70
CA MET A 262 9.97 3.76 10.98
C MET A 262 9.79 4.83 12.06
N GLU A 263 10.15 6.08 11.74
CA GLU A 263 9.95 7.24 12.62
C GLU A 263 8.46 7.42 12.99
N ALA A 264 7.56 7.29 12.01
CA ALA A 264 6.12 7.39 12.25
C ALA A 264 5.59 6.32 13.23
N LEU A 265 6.13 5.09 13.19
CA LEU A 265 5.77 4.01 14.12
C LEU A 265 6.41 4.20 15.49
N GLU A 266 7.66 4.65 15.54
CA GLU A 266 8.39 4.96 16.77
C GLU A 266 7.74 6.10 17.55
N ALA A 267 7.20 7.10 16.84
CA ALA A 267 6.41 8.18 17.43
C ALA A 267 5.09 7.71 18.09
N ILE A 268 4.55 6.56 17.68
CA ILE A 268 3.37 5.95 18.32
C ILE A 268 3.79 5.21 19.58
N ASP A 269 4.81 4.35 19.45
CA ASP A 269 5.32 3.53 20.55
C ASP A 269 6.79 3.21 20.30
N PRO A 270 7.75 3.78 21.04
CA PRO A 270 9.18 3.51 20.83
C PRO A 270 9.56 2.03 20.98
N GLY A 271 8.77 1.25 21.73
CA GLY A 271 8.99 -0.18 21.88
C GLY A 271 8.16 -1.05 20.94
N TRP A 272 7.59 -0.49 19.87
CA TRP A 272 6.77 -1.25 18.93
C TRP A 272 7.51 -2.43 18.28
N CYS A 273 8.85 -2.37 18.16
CA CYS A 273 9.69 -3.40 17.55
C CYS A 273 10.91 -3.76 18.42
N PRO A 274 10.81 -4.69 19.40
CA PRO A 274 11.97 -5.16 20.15
C PRO A 274 13.04 -5.79 19.26
N LEU A 275 14.31 -5.50 19.58
CA LEU A 275 15.49 -6.01 18.86
C LEU A 275 16.35 -6.99 19.67
N GLY A 276 16.03 -7.25 20.94
CA GLY A 276 16.84 -8.10 21.82
C GLY A 276 16.08 -9.25 22.48
N TRP A 277 14.75 -9.27 22.42
CA TRP A 277 13.94 -10.29 23.08
C TRP A 277 12.63 -10.53 22.38
N ASP A 278 11.93 -11.56 22.85
CA ASP A 278 10.64 -11.97 22.33
C ASP A 278 9.55 -10.90 22.54
N ILE A 279 8.69 -10.78 21.53
CA ILE A 279 7.62 -9.77 21.54
C ILE A 279 6.50 -10.13 22.52
N ALA A 280 6.20 -11.41 22.72
CA ALA A 280 5.22 -11.81 23.71
C ALA A 280 5.75 -11.52 25.11
N TRP A 281 7.06 -11.68 25.38
CA TRP A 281 7.66 -11.21 26.62
C TRP A 281 7.44 -9.71 26.85
N GLN A 282 7.82 -8.85 25.88
CA GLN A 282 7.66 -7.40 26.05
C GLN A 282 6.19 -6.99 26.23
N ARG A 283 5.29 -7.63 25.48
CA ARG A 283 3.86 -7.40 25.60
C ARG A 283 3.36 -7.73 27.00
N ARG A 284 3.65 -8.93 27.50
CA ARG A 284 3.22 -9.36 28.85
C ARG A 284 3.83 -8.49 29.94
N PHE A 285 5.10 -8.11 29.82
CA PHE A 285 5.74 -7.14 30.72
C PHE A 285 5.00 -5.80 30.75
N ARG A 286 4.68 -5.22 29.58
CA ARG A 286 3.99 -3.94 29.54
C ARG A 286 2.54 -4.03 30.03
N LEU A 287 1.84 -5.12 29.75
CA LEU A 287 0.51 -5.38 30.29
C LEU A 287 0.56 -5.50 31.82
N ALA A 288 1.53 -6.26 32.35
CA ALA A 288 1.77 -6.35 33.78
C ALA A 288 2.11 -4.99 34.39
N ARG A 289 2.90 -4.15 33.72
CA ARG A 289 3.22 -2.79 34.18
C ARG A 289 2.00 -1.88 34.23
N VAL A 290 1.14 -1.92 33.21
CA VAL A 290 -0.12 -1.15 33.21
C VAL A 290 -1.02 -1.62 34.35
N ALA A 291 -1.13 -2.94 34.54
CA ALA A 291 -1.87 -3.53 35.66
C ALA A 291 -1.23 -3.20 37.03
N ALA A 292 0.10 -3.07 37.09
CA ALA A 292 0.88 -2.73 38.28
C ALA A 292 0.68 -1.30 38.79
N GLY A 293 -0.18 -0.49 38.12
CA GLY A 293 -0.84 0.64 38.78
C GLY A 293 -1.68 0.24 40.01
N GLY A 294 -1.95 -1.07 40.18
CA GLY A 294 -2.36 -1.74 41.41
C GLY A 294 -1.41 -2.91 41.77
N PRO A 295 -1.72 -3.75 42.77
CA PRO A 295 -0.89 -4.90 43.11
C PRO A 295 -0.81 -5.91 41.95
N LEU A 296 0.36 -6.52 41.72
CA LEU A 296 0.52 -7.60 40.75
C LEU A 296 -0.33 -8.81 41.16
N PRO A 297 -0.93 -9.54 40.19
CA PRO A 297 -1.69 -10.75 40.46
C PRO A 297 -0.81 -11.82 41.12
N ALA A 298 -1.30 -12.38 42.23
CA ALA A 298 -0.58 -13.37 43.02
C ALA A 298 -0.82 -14.80 42.53
N ALA A 299 -1.91 -15.06 41.80
CA ALA A 299 -2.26 -16.38 41.32
C ALA A 299 -2.59 -16.42 39.82
N ALA A 300 -2.31 -17.58 39.20
CA ALA A 300 -2.74 -17.85 37.83
C ALA A 300 -4.28 -17.74 37.71
N GLY A 301 -4.75 -17.14 36.62
CA GLY A 301 -6.16 -16.93 36.31
C GLY A 301 -6.81 -15.73 37.00
N GLU A 302 -6.10 -15.04 37.90
CA GLU A 302 -6.62 -13.88 38.64
C GLU A 302 -6.85 -12.68 37.72
N VAL A 303 -5.88 -12.39 36.84
CA VAL A 303 -5.92 -11.26 35.91
C VAL A 303 -5.60 -11.74 34.51
N ILE A 304 -6.60 -11.71 33.64
CA ILE A 304 -6.47 -12.04 32.22
C ILE A 304 -6.70 -10.77 31.40
N VAL A 305 -5.65 -10.27 30.75
CA VAL A 305 -5.73 -9.06 29.91
C VAL A 305 -5.40 -9.44 28.47
N GLN A 306 -6.34 -9.16 27.56
CA GLN A 306 -6.19 -9.47 26.13
C GLN A 306 -5.71 -10.91 25.88
N GLY A 307 -6.29 -11.87 26.61
CA GLY A 307 -5.99 -13.31 26.50
C GLY A 307 -4.69 -13.78 27.19
N GLU A 308 -3.95 -12.90 27.85
CA GLU A 308 -2.77 -13.28 28.64
C GLU A 308 -3.11 -13.39 30.12
N ASP A 309 -2.78 -14.52 30.72
CA ASP A 309 -2.83 -14.71 32.17
C ASP A 309 -1.59 -14.08 32.81
N LEU A 310 -1.76 -12.87 33.37
CA LEU A 310 -0.67 -12.10 33.94
C LEU A 310 -0.19 -12.71 35.26
N GLY A 311 -1.08 -13.37 36.03
CA GLY A 311 -0.69 -14.07 37.26
C GLY A 311 0.22 -15.25 36.96
N ALA A 312 -0.16 -16.08 35.99
CA ALA A 312 0.71 -17.17 35.53
C ALA A 312 2.03 -16.63 34.95
N TRP A 313 1.97 -15.55 34.18
CA TRP A 313 3.16 -14.97 33.57
C TRP A 313 4.11 -14.32 34.57
N VAL A 314 3.65 -13.69 35.65
CA VAL A 314 4.53 -13.07 36.66
C VAL A 314 5.39 -14.11 37.40
N HIS A 315 4.87 -15.32 37.60
CA HIS A 315 5.61 -16.40 38.27
C HIS A 315 6.66 -17.08 37.39
N ALA A 316 6.36 -17.28 36.11
CA ALA A 316 7.27 -17.97 35.19
C ALA A 316 8.71 -17.39 35.14
N PRO A 317 8.93 -16.07 34.92
CA PRO A 317 10.27 -15.50 34.85
C PRO A 317 11.01 -15.53 36.19
N ARG A 318 10.32 -15.63 37.33
CA ARG A 318 10.98 -15.81 38.65
C ARG A 318 11.66 -17.18 38.73
N LEU A 319 11.04 -18.21 38.15
CA LEU A 319 11.57 -19.58 38.12
C LEU A 319 12.74 -19.73 37.13
N ASP A 320 12.64 -19.06 35.98
CA ASP A 320 13.62 -19.11 34.89
C ASP A 320 14.54 -17.87 34.89
N TRP A 321 14.79 -17.27 36.07
CA TRP A 321 15.46 -15.98 36.19
C TRP A 321 16.86 -15.96 35.54
N ASP A 322 17.60 -17.05 35.70
CA ASP A 322 18.97 -17.19 35.18
C ASP A 322 19.01 -17.30 33.64
N ASP A 323 17.87 -17.62 33.00
CA ASP A 323 17.74 -17.69 31.54
C ASP A 323 17.33 -16.33 30.92
N LEU A 324 16.98 -15.34 31.74
CA LEU A 324 16.62 -13.99 31.30
C LEU A 324 17.86 -13.17 30.93
N LEU A 325 17.69 -12.27 29.96
CA LEU A 325 18.72 -11.28 29.66
C LEU A 325 18.90 -10.31 30.85
N PRO A 326 20.11 -9.77 31.09
CA PRO A 326 20.34 -8.81 32.19
C PRO A 326 19.38 -7.62 32.17
N ALA A 327 19.05 -7.11 30.98
CA ALA A 327 18.08 -6.03 30.82
C ALA A 327 16.64 -6.46 31.18
N GLN A 328 16.26 -7.72 30.96
CA GLN A 328 14.96 -8.24 31.39
C GLN A 328 14.89 -8.38 32.91
N GLN A 329 15.94 -8.91 33.55
CA GLN A 329 16.04 -9.00 35.01
C GLN A 329 15.90 -7.61 35.64
N TRP A 330 16.68 -6.64 35.14
CA TRP A 330 16.61 -5.25 35.61
C TRP A 330 15.22 -4.63 35.43
N LEU A 331 14.55 -4.86 34.31
CA LEU A 331 13.19 -4.35 34.08
C LEU A 331 12.17 -4.96 35.05
N LEU A 332 12.24 -6.28 35.30
CA LEU A 332 11.34 -6.96 36.22
C LEU A 332 11.54 -6.47 37.66
N GLU A 333 12.80 -6.33 38.09
CA GLU A 333 13.15 -5.84 39.42
C GLU A 333 12.76 -4.36 39.60
N SER A 334 13.23 -3.48 38.71
CA SER A 334 13.04 -2.03 38.86
C SER A 334 11.62 -1.54 38.61
N THR A 335 10.87 -2.20 37.71
CA THR A 335 9.55 -1.72 37.29
C THR A 335 8.41 -2.50 37.94
N LEU A 336 8.60 -3.81 38.17
CA LEU A 336 7.56 -4.69 38.71
C LEU A 336 7.87 -5.17 40.13
N GLY A 337 9.06 -4.90 40.69
CA GLY A 337 9.45 -5.38 42.02
C GLY A 337 9.56 -6.90 42.11
N LEU A 338 9.81 -7.57 40.98
CA LEU A 338 9.93 -9.03 40.95
C LEU A 338 11.36 -9.46 41.23
N GLU A 339 11.48 -10.51 42.05
CA GLU A 339 12.73 -11.14 42.45
C GLU A 339 12.77 -12.60 41.99
N PRO A 340 13.96 -13.19 41.79
CA PRO A 340 14.10 -14.61 41.49
C PRO A 340 13.38 -15.46 42.53
N ALA A 341 12.82 -16.58 42.10
CA ALA A 341 12.14 -17.51 42.99
C ALA A 341 13.13 -18.09 44.01
N ALA A 342 12.71 -18.10 45.28
CA ALA A 342 13.43 -18.72 46.37
C ALA A 342 13.57 -20.24 46.12
N PRO A 343 14.59 -20.91 46.69
CA PRO A 343 14.81 -22.35 46.49
C PRO A 343 13.57 -23.22 46.76
N GLU A 344 12.73 -22.80 47.70
CA GLU A 344 11.51 -23.49 48.13
C GLU A 344 10.34 -23.32 47.15
N GLU A 345 10.33 -22.21 46.40
CA GLU A 345 9.33 -21.94 45.35
C GLU A 345 9.67 -22.66 44.04
N ARG A 346 10.94 -23.05 43.85
CA ARG A 346 11.38 -23.73 42.64
C ARG A 346 10.84 -25.16 42.63
N PRO A 347 10.18 -25.60 41.54
CA PRO A 347 9.76 -26.99 41.43
C PRO A 347 10.99 -27.89 41.51
N VAL A 348 10.93 -28.92 42.35
CA VAL A 348 12.02 -29.88 42.52
C VAL A 348 12.36 -30.47 41.15
N LYS A 349 13.55 -30.14 40.63
CA LYS A 349 14.07 -30.67 39.35
C LYS A 349 14.34 -32.17 39.52
N ARG A 350 13.30 -32.99 39.31
CA ARG A 350 13.42 -34.46 39.28
C ARG A 350 14.36 -34.85 38.15
N THR A 351 15.41 -35.61 38.48
CA THR A 351 16.34 -36.18 37.50
C THR A 351 15.60 -37.12 36.55
N GLN A 352 16.23 -37.51 35.44
CA GLN A 352 15.64 -38.52 34.56
C GLN A 352 15.44 -39.86 35.28
N ASP A 353 16.28 -40.17 36.27
CA ASP A 353 16.15 -41.38 37.08
C ASP A 353 15.02 -41.25 38.10
N ASP A 354 14.82 -40.09 38.72
CA ASP A 354 13.66 -39.86 39.60
C ASP A 354 12.34 -39.98 38.82
N LYS A 355 12.30 -39.41 37.60
CA LYS A 355 11.15 -39.54 36.70
C LYS A 355 10.94 -40.99 36.29
N TRP A 356 12.00 -41.74 36.01
CA TRP A 356 11.91 -43.15 35.69
C TRP A 356 11.37 -43.95 36.88
N ALA A 357 11.94 -43.77 38.07
CA ALA A 357 11.53 -44.42 39.30
C ALA A 357 10.06 -44.17 39.62
N LEU A 358 9.60 -42.92 39.49
CA LEU A 358 8.19 -42.55 39.69
C LEU A 358 7.26 -43.24 38.68
N ASN A 359 7.66 -43.31 37.40
CA ASN A 359 6.88 -44.03 36.38
C ASN A 359 6.87 -45.55 36.61
N ILE A 360 7.97 -46.13 37.09
CA ILE A 360 8.03 -47.55 37.49
C ILE A 360 7.17 -47.82 38.72
N ALA A 361 7.15 -46.92 39.71
CA ALA A 361 6.27 -47.03 40.87
C ALA A 361 4.79 -47.02 40.44
N ALA A 362 4.40 -46.09 39.55
CA ALA A 362 3.06 -46.06 38.96
C ALA A 362 2.74 -47.34 38.17
N ALA A 363 3.69 -47.85 37.38
CA ALA A 363 3.54 -49.10 36.63
C ALA A 363 3.35 -50.31 37.55
N ARG A 364 4.10 -50.38 38.67
CA ARG A 364 3.96 -51.41 39.70
C ARG A 364 2.61 -51.32 40.41
N GLN A 365 2.16 -50.13 40.77
CA GLN A 365 0.85 -49.91 41.38
C GLN A 365 -0.30 -50.34 40.46
N PHE A 366 -0.26 -49.94 39.19
CA PHE A 366 -1.24 -50.36 38.20
C PHE A 366 -1.21 -51.89 37.99
N HIS A 367 -0.01 -52.47 37.84
CA HIS A 367 0.14 -53.92 37.66
C HIS A 367 -0.32 -54.71 38.89
N ALA A 368 -0.06 -54.22 40.11
CA ALA A 368 -0.54 -54.87 41.33
C ALA A 368 -2.08 -54.88 41.41
N ARG A 369 -2.75 -53.86 40.87
CA ARG A 369 -4.21 -53.76 40.84
C ARG A 369 -4.86 -54.54 39.70
N GLU A 370 -4.31 -54.44 38.49
CA GLU A 370 -4.93 -54.96 37.26
C GLU A 370 -4.30 -56.27 36.76
N GLY A 371 -3.16 -56.67 37.30
CA GLY A 371 -2.41 -57.87 36.89
C GLY A 371 -1.76 -57.79 35.50
N HIS A 372 -1.80 -56.62 34.85
CA HIS A 372 -1.23 -56.41 33.52
C HIS A 372 -0.78 -54.97 33.30
N LEU A 373 0.01 -54.72 32.24
CA LEU A 373 0.45 -53.38 31.84
C LEU A 373 -0.25 -52.80 30.60
N THR A 374 -1.49 -53.22 30.34
CA THR A 374 -2.33 -52.68 29.25
C THR A 374 -3.03 -51.41 29.70
N VAL A 375 -2.28 -50.31 29.72
CA VAL A 375 -2.75 -49.02 30.25
C VAL A 375 -3.41 -48.17 29.15
N PRO A 376 -4.64 -47.65 29.33
CA PRO A 376 -5.24 -46.68 28.41
C PRO A 376 -4.39 -45.42 28.27
N ARG A 377 -4.26 -44.84 27.06
CA ARG A 377 -3.29 -43.75 26.80
C ARG A 377 -3.48 -42.50 27.68
N LYS A 378 -4.69 -42.19 28.10
CA LYS A 378 -5.01 -41.03 28.96
C LYS A 378 -5.00 -41.36 30.47
N HIS A 379 -4.67 -42.59 30.84
CA HIS A 379 -4.69 -43.03 32.23
C HIS A 379 -3.62 -42.33 33.06
N VAL A 380 -4.02 -41.93 34.27
CA VAL A 380 -3.18 -41.29 35.29
C VAL A 380 -3.24 -42.13 36.56
N GLU A 381 -2.09 -42.50 37.11
CA GLU A 381 -1.96 -43.07 38.45
C GLU A 381 -1.56 -41.98 39.43
N ASP A 382 -2.09 -42.03 40.66
CA ASP A 382 -1.59 -41.22 41.75
C ASP A 382 -0.54 -42.03 42.53
N VAL A 383 0.70 -41.52 42.60
CA VAL A 383 1.79 -42.10 43.39
C VAL A 383 2.16 -41.09 44.47
N ASP A 384 1.81 -41.40 45.72
CA ASP A 384 2.08 -40.59 46.91
C ASP A 384 1.67 -39.10 46.75
N GLY A 385 0.48 -38.85 46.16
CA GLY A 385 -0.06 -37.51 45.91
C GLY A 385 0.48 -36.85 44.64
N THR A 386 1.31 -37.55 43.86
CA THR A 386 1.81 -37.08 42.56
C THR A 386 1.05 -37.76 41.42
N PRO A 387 0.32 -37.01 40.56
CA PRO A 387 -0.30 -37.57 39.38
C PRO A 387 0.74 -37.93 38.31
N VAL A 388 0.75 -39.19 37.89
CA VAL A 388 1.66 -39.76 36.89
C VAL A 388 0.86 -40.22 35.68
N GLY A 389 1.10 -39.61 34.51
CA GLY A 389 0.47 -39.99 33.24
C GLY A 389 0.95 -41.33 32.67
N LEU A 390 0.70 -42.42 33.41
CA LEU A 390 1.20 -43.77 33.15
C LEU A 390 0.85 -44.24 31.73
N GLY A 391 -0.36 -43.97 31.24
CA GLY A 391 -0.79 -44.37 29.90
C GLY A 391 0.08 -43.78 28.79
N SER A 392 0.44 -42.51 28.93
CA SER A 392 1.30 -41.82 27.98
C SER A 392 2.75 -42.34 28.07
N PHE A 393 3.24 -42.62 29.28
CA PHE A 393 4.55 -43.20 29.53
C PHE A 393 4.70 -44.58 28.89
N ILE A 394 3.81 -45.53 29.18
CA ILE A 394 3.87 -46.89 28.61
C ILE A 394 3.81 -46.85 27.08
N SER A 395 2.92 -46.03 26.51
CA SER A 395 2.80 -45.87 25.06
C SER A 395 4.07 -45.32 24.41
N ASN A 396 4.68 -44.27 25.00
CA ASN A 396 5.90 -43.66 24.50
C ASN A 396 7.12 -44.59 24.66
N THR A 397 7.22 -45.28 25.78
CA THR A 397 8.29 -46.23 26.09
C THR A 397 8.26 -47.41 25.12
N ARG A 398 7.07 -47.96 24.81
CA ARG A 398 6.91 -49.01 23.80
C ARG A 398 7.43 -48.56 22.43
N ARG A 399 7.03 -47.37 21.99
CA ARG A 399 7.47 -46.80 20.70
C ARG A 399 8.99 -46.62 20.62
N ARG A 400 9.64 -46.39 21.76
CA ARG A 400 11.08 -46.13 21.87
C ARG A 400 11.87 -47.33 22.40
N ALA A 401 11.31 -48.55 22.35
CA ALA A 401 11.92 -49.75 22.90
C ALA A 401 13.39 -49.95 22.50
N GLY A 402 13.73 -49.69 21.24
CA GLY A 402 15.11 -49.82 20.72
C GLY A 402 16.12 -48.80 21.27
N LYS A 403 15.66 -47.79 22.04
CA LYS A 403 16.50 -46.76 22.66
C LYS A 403 16.58 -46.89 24.18
N LEU A 404 15.92 -47.89 24.77
CA LEU A 404 16.00 -48.13 26.21
C LEU A 404 17.28 -48.89 26.55
N SER A 405 17.85 -48.58 27.72
CA SER A 405 18.87 -49.44 28.31
C SER A 405 18.30 -50.82 28.61
N THR A 406 19.18 -51.82 28.67
CA THR A 406 18.82 -53.20 29.00
C THR A 406 18.10 -53.30 30.33
N GLU A 407 18.56 -52.57 31.35
CA GLU A 407 17.97 -52.50 32.69
C GLU A 407 16.54 -51.92 32.67
N ARG A 408 16.35 -50.75 32.06
CA ARG A 408 15.03 -50.11 31.95
C ARG A 408 14.03 -50.94 31.15
N ARG A 409 14.51 -51.70 30.16
CA ARG A 409 13.69 -52.64 29.41
C ARG A 409 13.31 -53.85 30.27
N ALA A 410 14.23 -54.34 31.10
CA ALA A 410 13.97 -55.43 32.03
C ALA A 410 12.93 -55.03 33.09
N ASP A 411 13.03 -53.85 33.68
CA ASP A 411 12.06 -53.32 34.67
C ASP A 411 10.61 -53.46 34.20
N LEU A 412 10.34 -53.03 32.97
CA LEU A 412 8.99 -53.07 32.40
C LEU A 412 8.59 -54.46 31.91
N SER A 413 9.55 -55.25 31.42
CA SER A 413 9.28 -56.63 31.01
C SER A 413 8.89 -57.51 32.20
N GLN A 414 9.48 -57.28 33.37
CA GLN A 414 9.10 -57.95 34.62
C GLN A 414 7.67 -57.62 35.05
N LEU A 415 7.16 -56.44 34.68
CA LEU A 415 5.77 -56.01 34.91
C LEU A 415 4.82 -56.45 33.77
N GLY A 416 5.22 -57.41 32.95
CA GLY A 416 4.38 -57.94 31.88
C GLY A 416 4.19 -57.00 30.69
N MET A 417 5.10 -56.03 30.49
CA MET A 417 5.03 -55.13 29.34
C MET A 417 5.17 -55.91 28.02
N ARG A 418 4.15 -55.80 27.18
CA ARG A 418 4.22 -56.21 25.76
C ARG A 418 4.91 -55.10 24.97
N TRP A 419 6.00 -55.44 24.28
CA TRP A 419 6.83 -54.53 23.50
C TRP A 419 6.30 -54.32 22.09
#